data_AF-A0A2V9A6R5-F1
#
_entry.id   AF-A0A2V9A6R5-F1
#
_cell.length_a   1.000
_cell.length_b   1.000
_cell.length_c   1.000
_cell.angle_alpha   90.00
_cell.angle_beta   90.00
_cell.angle_gamma   90.00
#
_symmetry.space_group_name_H-M   'P 1'
#
loop_
_entity.id
_entity.type
_entity.pdbx_description
1 polymer ?
#
loop_
_entity_poly.entity_id
_entity_poly.type
_entity_poly.pdbx_seq_one_letter_code
_entity_poly.pdbx_strand_id
1 'polypeptide(L)'
;NIVAGEFDSSSNHTDGNGIILDLSNGSYNASTANTPPVLIINNVVYGNGGRCIHAYIVTNFWIVNNTCYNNNLDPTLGTAGSFSTSGSQNGYFINNLSLAWSSAYPTYIQEGSNSNIQYFADMYYGSSPNFSSSQLIQANPLFVSAPSLTQYGYSTALPPLQLGTDLTLQSGSPAFGKGIDPSTLSGLPSAIVSDLKNYIYADINGKPRPQGGGSDLGAYQH
;
A
#
# COMPACT_ATOMS: atom_id res chain seq x y z
N ASN A 1 4.00 -0.69 -10.89
CA ASN A 1 3.32 0.37 -11.67
C ASN A 1 3.36 1.69 -10.92
N ILE A 2 3.13 2.81 -11.62
CA ILE A 2 2.97 4.13 -10.99
C ILE A 2 1.55 4.63 -11.30
N VAL A 3 0.77 4.96 -10.26
CA VAL A 3 -0.63 5.43 -10.36
C VAL A 3 -0.76 6.74 -9.60
N ALA A 4 -1.42 7.76 -10.18
CA ALA A 4 -1.55 9.05 -9.53
C ALA A 4 -2.72 9.90 -10.02
N GLY A 5 -3.23 10.75 -9.13
CA GLY A 5 -4.26 11.75 -9.45
C GLY A 5 -5.66 11.18 -9.64
N GLU A 6 -5.92 9.95 -9.19
CA GLU A 6 -7.22 9.31 -9.34
C GLU A 6 -8.29 10.06 -8.54
N PHE A 7 -9.44 10.33 -9.15
CA PHE A 7 -10.54 11.06 -8.53
C PHE A 7 -11.89 10.62 -9.10
N ASP A 8 -12.82 10.29 -8.21
CA ASP A 8 -14.21 9.99 -8.58
C ASP A 8 -15.03 11.29 -8.60
N SER A 9 -15.33 11.83 -9.78
CA SER A 9 -16.14 13.05 -9.90
C SER A 9 -17.65 12.81 -9.89
N SER A 10 -18.09 11.58 -9.64
CA SER A 10 -19.52 11.24 -9.70
C SER A 10 -20.31 11.80 -8.51
N SER A 11 -21.63 11.89 -8.67
CA SER A 11 -22.53 12.28 -7.57
C SER A 11 -22.62 11.22 -6.46
N ASN A 12 -22.10 10.01 -6.70
CA ASN A 12 -21.99 8.93 -5.71
C ASN A 12 -20.53 8.74 -5.35
N HIS A 13 -19.83 9.85 -5.07
CA HIS A 13 -18.40 9.90 -4.76
C HIS A 13 -18.04 8.95 -3.60
N THR A 14 -17.57 7.76 -3.95
CA THR A 14 -17.15 6.72 -2.99
C THR A 14 -15.74 6.20 -3.27
N ASP A 15 -15.14 6.65 -4.36
CA ASP A 15 -13.89 6.11 -4.89
C ASP A 15 -12.84 7.22 -5.15
N GLY A 16 -11.97 7.03 -6.14
CA GLY A 16 -10.73 7.78 -6.35
C GLY A 16 -9.51 7.04 -5.82
N ASN A 17 -9.61 5.71 -5.66
CA ASN A 17 -8.52 4.87 -5.20
C ASN A 17 -7.53 4.60 -6.34
N GLY A 18 -6.25 4.38 -6.01
CA GLY A 18 -5.27 3.99 -7.02
C GLY A 18 -5.43 2.55 -7.52
N ILE A 19 -5.58 1.59 -6.60
CA ILE A 19 -5.80 0.18 -6.91
C ILE A 19 -6.86 -0.36 -5.97
N ILE A 20 -7.80 -1.14 -6.52
CA ILE A 20 -8.86 -1.79 -5.75
C ILE A 20 -8.88 -3.28 -6.07
N LEU A 21 -8.94 -4.08 -5.02
CA LEU A 21 -9.39 -5.46 -5.09
C LEU A 21 -10.85 -5.46 -4.62
N ASP A 22 -11.77 -5.74 -5.54
CA ASP A 22 -13.20 -5.55 -5.33
C ASP A 22 -14.01 -6.81 -5.60
N LEU A 23 -15.07 -7.02 -4.80
CA LEU A 23 -16.18 -7.94 -5.06
C LEU A 23 -15.78 -9.34 -5.54
N SER A 24 -15.04 -10.07 -4.70
CA SER A 24 -14.49 -11.39 -5.02
C SER A 24 -15.46 -12.46 -5.54
N ASN A 25 -16.78 -12.31 -5.33
CA ASN A 25 -17.82 -13.20 -5.85
C ASN A 25 -19.07 -12.46 -6.36
N GLY A 26 -18.98 -11.17 -6.65
CA GLY A 26 -20.13 -10.34 -7.04
C GLY A 26 -21.14 -10.06 -5.92
N SER A 27 -20.80 -10.37 -4.66
CA SER A 27 -21.60 -10.05 -3.47
C SER A 27 -20.88 -9.07 -2.56
N TYR A 28 -21.65 -8.16 -1.95
CA TYR A 28 -21.18 -7.26 -0.89
C TYR A 28 -21.15 -7.94 0.49
N ASN A 29 -21.03 -9.27 0.53
CA ASN A 29 -21.05 -10.04 1.76
C ASN A 29 -19.67 -10.63 2.06
N ALA A 30 -19.00 -10.03 3.05
CA ALA A 30 -17.70 -10.46 3.59
C ALA A 30 -17.64 -11.96 3.92
N SER A 31 -18.73 -12.55 4.42
CA SER A 31 -18.77 -13.98 4.77
C SER A 31 -18.70 -14.93 3.57
N THR A 32 -18.95 -14.41 2.37
CA THR A 32 -18.93 -15.19 1.13
C THR A 32 -17.73 -14.86 0.24
N ALA A 33 -16.89 -13.91 0.65
CA ALA A 33 -15.74 -13.49 -0.12
C ALA A 33 -14.82 -14.68 -0.42
N ASN A 34 -14.41 -14.82 -1.68
CA ASN A 34 -13.61 -15.95 -2.16
C ASN A 34 -12.79 -15.56 -3.40
N THR A 35 -11.83 -14.65 -3.22
CA THR A 35 -10.95 -14.23 -4.31
C THR A 35 -9.92 -15.31 -4.58
N PRO A 36 -9.62 -15.61 -5.85
CA PRO A 36 -8.35 -16.25 -6.21
C PRO A 36 -7.17 -15.48 -5.60
N PRO A 37 -6.05 -16.14 -5.28
CA PRO A 37 -4.86 -15.47 -4.76
C PRO A 37 -4.42 -14.26 -5.60
N VAL A 38 -4.23 -13.10 -4.96
CA VAL A 38 -3.77 -11.87 -5.64
C VAL A 38 -2.50 -11.32 -5.03
N LEU A 39 -1.54 -10.94 -5.88
CA LEU A 39 -0.32 -10.22 -5.50
C LEU A 39 -0.34 -8.80 -6.08
N ILE A 40 -0.29 -7.80 -5.20
CA ILE A 40 -0.04 -6.39 -5.56
C ILE A 40 1.35 -6.03 -5.05
N ILE A 41 2.30 -5.86 -5.97
CA ILE A 41 3.72 -5.68 -5.62
C ILE A 41 4.41 -4.55 -6.36
N ASN A 42 5.34 -3.88 -5.68
CA ASN A 42 6.24 -2.86 -6.26
C ASN A 42 5.48 -1.76 -7.02
N ASN A 43 4.36 -1.28 -6.47
CA ASN A 43 3.65 -0.14 -7.01
C ASN A 43 3.96 1.13 -6.22
N VAL A 44 4.02 2.24 -6.94
CA VAL A 44 4.04 3.58 -6.37
C VAL A 44 2.68 4.20 -6.67
N VAL A 45 1.98 4.64 -5.63
CA VAL A 45 0.63 5.17 -5.77
C VAL A 45 0.54 6.43 -4.92
N TYR A 46 0.25 7.56 -5.55
CA TYR A 46 0.35 8.85 -4.87
C TYR A 46 -0.63 9.89 -5.37
N GLY A 47 -0.93 10.86 -4.50
CA GLY A 47 -1.72 12.02 -4.87
C GLY A 47 -3.11 11.69 -5.38
N ASN A 48 -3.69 10.56 -4.98
CA ASN A 48 -5.07 10.25 -5.33
C ASN A 48 -6.04 11.00 -4.41
N GLY A 49 -7.22 11.31 -4.94
CA GLY A 49 -8.34 11.86 -4.19
C GLY A 49 -8.82 10.88 -3.13
N GLY A 50 -8.86 9.58 -3.45
CA GLY A 50 -9.19 8.50 -2.51
C GLY A 50 -7.96 7.71 -2.06
N ARG A 51 -8.13 6.40 -1.84
CA ARG A 51 -7.15 5.53 -1.19
C ARG A 51 -5.95 5.25 -2.08
N CYS A 52 -4.92 4.67 -1.48
CA CYS A 52 -3.81 4.10 -2.24
C CYS A 52 -4.20 2.73 -2.80
N ILE A 53 -4.31 1.74 -1.91
CA ILE A 53 -4.70 0.37 -2.24
C ILE A 53 -5.84 -0.03 -1.30
N HIS A 54 -6.97 -0.43 -1.89
CA HIS A 54 -8.16 -0.85 -1.16
C HIS A 54 -8.49 -2.31 -1.40
N ALA A 55 -8.54 -3.11 -0.33
CA ALA A 55 -9.07 -4.47 -0.35
C ALA A 55 -10.50 -4.46 0.20
N TYR A 56 -11.48 -4.55 -0.69
CA TYR A 56 -12.90 -4.49 -0.36
C TYR A 56 -13.58 -5.84 -0.63
N ILE A 57 -13.95 -6.55 0.43
CA ILE A 57 -14.70 -7.81 0.36
C ILE A 57 -13.95 -8.86 -0.49
N VAL A 58 -12.68 -9.09 -0.10
CA VAL A 58 -11.76 -10.01 -0.77
C VAL A 58 -11.05 -10.94 0.21
N THR A 59 -10.52 -12.04 -0.31
CA THR A 59 -9.72 -13.01 0.45
C THR A 59 -8.40 -13.33 -0.24
N ASN A 60 -7.41 -13.82 0.52
CA ASN A 60 -6.17 -14.39 -0.04
C ASN A 60 -5.40 -13.37 -0.89
N PHE A 61 -4.91 -12.31 -0.26
CA PHE A 61 -4.18 -11.25 -0.96
C PHE A 61 -2.87 -10.91 -0.27
N TRP A 62 -1.87 -10.56 -1.09
CA TRP A 62 -0.54 -10.15 -0.67
C TRP A 62 -0.25 -8.77 -1.28
N ILE A 63 -0.11 -7.77 -0.42
CA ILE A 63 0.24 -6.40 -0.79
C ILE A 63 1.67 -6.20 -0.29
N VAL A 64 2.62 -6.20 -1.22
CA VAL A 64 4.05 -6.35 -0.91
C VAL A 64 4.87 -5.19 -1.49
N ASN A 65 5.74 -4.58 -0.70
CA ASN A 65 6.72 -3.59 -1.21
C ASN A 65 6.08 -2.45 -2.03
N ASN A 66 4.90 -1.95 -1.65
CA ASN A 66 4.29 -0.78 -2.31
C ASN A 66 4.61 0.51 -1.55
N THR A 67 4.75 1.61 -2.28
CA THR A 67 4.89 2.96 -1.72
C THR A 67 3.61 3.75 -1.95
N CYS A 68 2.93 4.11 -0.86
CA CYS A 68 1.76 4.98 -0.85
C CYS A 68 2.13 6.36 -0.31
N TYR A 69 1.98 7.40 -1.12
CA TYR A 69 2.41 8.75 -0.75
C TYR A 69 1.28 9.77 -0.91
N ASN A 70 0.87 10.42 0.18
CA ASN A 70 -0.07 11.54 0.17
C ASN A 70 -1.34 11.28 -0.65
N ASN A 71 -1.97 10.12 -0.42
CA ASN A 71 -3.30 9.81 -0.94
C ASN A 71 -4.38 10.31 0.02
N ASN A 72 -5.65 10.18 -0.39
CA ASN A 72 -6.83 10.73 0.26
C ASN A 72 -6.87 12.26 0.26
N LEU A 73 -6.54 12.86 -0.88
CA LEU A 73 -6.51 14.32 -1.07
C LEU A 73 -7.91 14.93 -1.24
N ASP A 74 -8.94 14.12 -1.47
CA ASP A 74 -10.33 14.57 -1.46
C ASP A 74 -10.94 14.39 -0.06
N PRO A 75 -11.13 15.47 0.71
CA PRO A 75 -11.74 15.41 2.02
C PRO A 75 -13.23 15.03 1.99
N THR A 76 -13.90 15.16 0.85
CA THR A 76 -15.35 14.91 0.73
C THR A 76 -15.69 13.42 0.73
N LEU A 77 -14.69 12.55 0.44
CA LEU A 77 -14.76 11.11 0.64
C LEU A 77 -14.88 10.71 2.11
N GLY A 78 -14.53 11.61 3.03
CA GLY A 78 -14.45 11.36 4.45
C GLY A 78 -13.13 10.70 4.86
N THR A 79 -13.15 9.99 5.98
CA THR A 79 -11.95 9.33 6.50
C THR A 79 -11.68 8.05 5.73
N ALA A 80 -10.67 8.06 4.86
CA ALA A 80 -10.15 6.86 4.23
C ALA A 80 -8.64 6.71 4.50
N GLY A 81 -8.19 5.47 4.66
CA GLY A 81 -6.77 5.16 4.83
C GLY A 81 -6.04 5.01 3.50
N SER A 82 -4.73 5.25 3.45
CA SER A 82 -3.95 4.94 2.24
C SER A 82 -4.02 3.44 1.91
N PHE A 83 -3.52 2.58 2.79
CA PHE A 83 -3.79 1.15 2.73
C PHE A 83 -5.06 0.83 3.51
N SER A 84 -5.97 0.09 2.93
CA SER A 84 -7.28 -0.10 3.54
C SER A 84 -7.82 -1.49 3.28
N THR A 85 -8.48 -2.04 4.29
CA THR A 85 -9.26 -3.29 4.20
C THR A 85 -10.67 -3.04 4.70
N SER A 86 -11.65 -3.58 3.99
CA SER A 86 -13.04 -3.59 4.44
C SER A 86 -13.65 -4.95 4.19
N GLY A 87 -14.14 -5.61 5.25
CA GLY A 87 -14.79 -6.93 5.15
C GLY A 87 -13.93 -8.01 4.47
N SER A 88 -12.62 -7.97 4.66
CA SER A 88 -11.65 -8.81 3.94
C SER A 88 -10.95 -9.82 4.86
N GLN A 89 -10.42 -10.90 4.26
CA GLN A 89 -9.89 -12.04 5.00
C GLN A 89 -8.52 -12.50 4.47
N ASN A 90 -7.67 -13.09 5.33
CA ASN A 90 -6.42 -13.73 4.91
C ASN A 90 -5.53 -12.81 4.05
N GLY A 91 -5.31 -11.59 4.55
CA GLY A 91 -4.57 -10.54 3.88
C GLY A 91 -3.20 -10.34 4.49
N TYR A 92 -2.19 -10.13 3.65
CA TYR A 92 -0.81 -9.91 4.06
C TYR A 92 -0.32 -8.57 3.50
N PHE A 93 0.01 -7.64 4.39
CA PHE A 93 0.78 -6.44 4.08
C PHE A 93 2.22 -6.69 4.50
N ILE A 94 3.15 -6.53 3.57
CA ILE A 94 4.56 -6.86 3.79
C ILE A 94 5.45 -5.79 3.18
N ASN A 95 6.36 -5.23 3.97
CA ASN A 95 7.36 -4.27 3.55
C ASN A 95 6.80 -3.00 2.85
N ASN A 96 5.53 -2.66 3.03
CA ASN A 96 4.96 -1.47 2.41
C ASN A 96 5.37 -0.21 3.15
N LEU A 97 5.25 0.92 2.48
CA LEU A 97 5.59 2.23 3.03
C LEU A 97 4.43 3.19 2.75
N SER A 98 3.90 3.80 3.80
CA SER A 98 2.82 4.79 3.69
C SER A 98 3.17 6.12 4.35
N LEU A 99 2.94 7.22 3.64
CA LEU A 99 3.04 8.57 4.19
C LEU A 99 1.73 9.30 3.96
N ALA A 100 1.11 9.79 5.03
CA ALA A 100 -0.11 10.59 4.96
C ALA A 100 0.21 12.09 4.89
N TRP A 101 -0.56 12.82 4.05
CA TRP A 101 -0.41 14.28 3.88
C TRP A 101 -0.97 15.07 5.07
N SER A 102 -1.85 14.46 5.87
CA SER A 102 -2.49 15.06 7.03
C SER A 102 -2.71 13.99 8.10
N SER A 103 -2.60 14.40 9.37
CA SER A 103 -2.83 13.53 10.52
C SER A 103 -4.29 13.07 10.63
N ALA A 104 -5.23 13.73 9.94
CA ALA A 104 -6.64 13.37 9.93
C ALA A 104 -6.94 12.09 9.12
N TYR A 105 -6.04 11.67 8.23
CA TYR A 105 -6.26 10.55 7.31
C TYR A 105 -5.26 9.42 7.57
N PRO A 106 -5.69 8.30 8.16
CA PRO A 106 -4.80 7.19 8.53
C PRO A 106 -3.96 6.66 7.36
N THR A 107 -2.75 6.22 7.66
CA THR A 107 -1.91 5.50 6.68
C THR A 107 -2.44 4.09 6.41
N TYR A 108 -2.99 3.44 7.45
CA TYR A 108 -3.63 2.14 7.38
C TYR A 108 -4.98 2.16 8.08
N ILE A 109 -6.00 1.57 7.44
CA ILE A 109 -7.33 1.45 8.05
C ILE A 109 -7.89 0.03 7.88
N GLN A 110 -8.50 -0.48 8.94
CA GLN A 110 -9.37 -1.66 8.90
C GLN A 110 -10.80 -1.25 9.21
N GLU A 111 -11.72 -1.59 8.31
CA GLU A 111 -13.14 -1.25 8.39
C GLU A 111 -14.01 -2.50 8.25
N GLY A 112 -15.23 -2.45 8.79
CA GLY A 112 -16.13 -3.61 8.75
C GLY A 112 -15.56 -4.85 9.46
N SER A 113 -15.96 -6.03 8.99
CA SER A 113 -15.59 -7.32 9.60
C SER A 113 -14.39 -7.96 8.89
N ASN A 114 -13.18 -7.49 9.19
CA ASN A 114 -11.95 -8.14 8.72
C ASN A 114 -11.58 -9.35 9.57
N SER A 115 -10.89 -10.33 8.98
CA SER A 115 -10.35 -11.49 9.69
C SER A 115 -8.96 -11.87 9.17
N ASN A 116 -8.04 -12.23 10.07
CA ASN A 116 -6.69 -12.68 9.69
C ASN A 116 -5.96 -11.73 8.72
N ILE A 117 -5.95 -10.43 9.02
CA ILE A 117 -5.14 -9.43 8.33
C ILE A 117 -3.82 -9.27 9.07
N GLN A 118 -2.71 -9.46 8.37
CA GLN A 118 -1.37 -9.50 8.92
C GLN A 118 -0.49 -8.42 8.31
N TYR A 119 0.40 -7.84 9.11
CA TYR A 119 1.32 -6.78 8.72
C TYR A 119 2.73 -7.20 9.12
N PHE A 120 3.69 -7.01 8.22
CA PHE A 120 5.07 -7.43 8.44
C PHE A 120 6.04 -6.36 7.91
N ALA A 121 6.76 -5.72 8.84
CA ALA A 121 7.74 -4.69 8.52
C ALA A 121 7.20 -3.56 7.63
N ASP A 122 5.90 -3.26 7.69
CA ASP A 122 5.33 -2.10 7.02
C ASP A 122 5.66 -0.82 7.80
N MET A 123 5.94 0.26 7.07
CA MET A 123 6.23 1.58 7.64
C MET A 123 5.09 2.56 7.43
N TYR A 124 4.87 3.43 8.42
CA TYR A 124 3.97 4.55 8.31
C TYR A 124 4.55 5.87 8.86
N TYR A 125 4.08 6.99 8.30
CA TYR A 125 4.36 8.34 8.79
C TYR A 125 3.21 9.32 8.50
N GLY A 126 3.14 10.43 9.25
CA GLY A 126 2.15 11.50 9.05
C GLY A 126 0.82 11.27 9.76
N SER A 127 0.28 10.04 9.73
CA SER A 127 -0.93 9.67 10.48
C SER A 127 -0.87 8.22 10.95
N SER A 128 -1.37 7.98 12.16
CA SER A 128 -1.41 6.65 12.76
C SER A 128 -2.48 5.77 12.11
N PRO A 129 -2.26 4.44 12.03
CA PRO A 129 -3.31 3.48 11.71
C PRO A 129 -4.51 3.57 12.67
N ASN A 130 -5.69 3.11 12.25
CA ASN A 130 -6.86 3.00 13.13
C ASN A 130 -6.87 1.72 14.00
N PHE A 131 -5.80 0.94 13.97
CA PHE A 131 -5.61 -0.29 14.73
C PHE A 131 -4.18 -0.32 15.30
N SER A 132 -3.93 -1.25 16.23
CA SER A 132 -2.61 -1.45 16.81
C SER A 132 -1.95 -2.69 16.22
N SER A 133 -0.70 -2.56 15.77
CA SER A 133 0.16 -3.68 15.40
C SER A 133 1.61 -3.35 15.79
N SER A 134 2.25 -4.26 16.53
CA SER A 134 3.66 -4.11 16.92
C SER A 134 4.65 -4.33 15.77
N GLN A 135 4.16 -4.81 14.62
CA GLN A 135 4.99 -5.03 13.43
C GLN A 135 5.05 -3.81 12.51
N LEU A 136 4.29 -2.76 12.81
CA LEU A 136 4.34 -1.50 12.08
C LEU A 136 5.47 -0.62 12.60
N ILE A 137 6.20 0.00 11.68
CA ILE A 137 7.32 0.88 11.96
C ILE A 137 6.85 2.33 11.77
N GLN A 138 6.84 3.12 12.84
CA GLN A 138 6.57 4.55 12.75
C GLN A 138 7.87 5.34 12.55
N ALA A 139 8.13 5.80 11.33
CA ALA A 139 9.29 6.66 11.05
C ALA A 139 9.12 7.43 9.74
N ASN A 140 9.75 8.60 9.64
CA ASN A 140 9.75 9.37 8.39
C ASN A 140 10.64 8.65 7.35
N PRO A 141 10.12 8.29 6.17
CA PRO A 141 10.87 7.55 5.16
C PRO A 141 11.99 8.35 4.48
N LEU A 142 12.04 9.68 4.62
CA LEU A 142 13.07 10.54 4.03
C LEU A 142 13.26 10.30 2.53
N PHE A 143 12.25 10.66 1.74
CA PHE A 143 12.32 10.58 0.27
C PHE A 143 13.28 11.62 -0.34
N VAL A 144 13.89 11.31 -1.48
CA VAL A 144 14.86 12.17 -2.15
C VAL A 144 14.25 13.50 -2.61
N SER A 145 13.11 13.47 -3.30
CA SER A 145 12.48 14.68 -3.85
C SER A 145 10.95 14.56 -3.95
N ALA A 146 10.30 14.07 -2.89
CA ALA A 146 8.87 13.79 -2.92
C ALA A 146 8.02 15.01 -3.37
N PRO A 147 7.04 14.82 -4.28
CA PRO A 147 6.18 15.91 -4.75
C PRO A 147 5.39 16.57 -3.62
N SER A 148 5.32 17.91 -3.59
CA SER A 148 4.47 18.61 -2.62
C SER A 148 2.99 18.46 -3.00
N LEU A 149 2.21 17.86 -2.11
CA LEU A 149 0.78 17.62 -2.30
C LEU A 149 0.00 18.12 -1.08
N THR A 150 -1.12 18.77 -1.32
CA THR A 150 -2.05 19.29 -0.30
C THR A 150 -3.48 18.90 -0.66
N GLN A 151 -4.44 19.26 0.19
CA GLN A 151 -5.88 19.06 -0.04
C GLN A 151 -6.29 19.45 -1.48
N TYR A 152 -7.09 18.60 -2.13
CA TYR A 152 -7.50 18.68 -3.54
C TYR A 152 -6.35 18.60 -4.58
N GLY A 153 -5.13 18.32 -4.13
CA GLY A 153 -3.93 18.23 -4.95
C GLY A 153 -3.91 17.03 -5.91
N TYR A 154 -4.96 16.21 -5.95
CA TYR A 154 -5.11 15.14 -6.95
C TYR A 154 -5.16 15.69 -8.38
N SER A 155 -5.76 16.87 -8.55
CA SER A 155 -5.85 17.57 -9.84
C SER A 155 -4.50 18.11 -10.33
N THR A 156 -3.53 18.27 -9.42
CA THR A 156 -2.19 18.78 -9.70
C THR A 156 -1.11 17.75 -9.40
N ALA A 157 -1.50 16.49 -9.17
CA ALA A 157 -0.54 15.42 -8.93
C ALA A 157 0.39 15.32 -10.15
N LEU A 158 1.69 15.20 -9.87
CA LEU A 158 2.69 15.02 -10.92
C LEU A 158 2.27 13.80 -11.78
N PRO A 159 2.29 13.86 -13.12
CA PRO A 159 1.96 12.70 -13.95
C PRO A 159 2.91 11.52 -13.67
N PRO A 160 2.43 10.25 -13.70
CA PRO A 160 3.24 9.08 -13.35
C PRO A 160 4.61 8.98 -14.04
N LEU A 161 4.70 9.33 -15.32
CA LEU A 161 5.95 9.30 -16.09
C LEU A 161 6.96 10.39 -15.69
N GLN A 162 6.50 11.44 -14.99
CA GLN A 162 7.34 12.55 -14.56
C GLN A 162 7.89 12.36 -13.15
N LEU A 163 7.34 11.41 -12.37
CA LEU A 163 7.83 11.12 -11.02
C LEU A 163 9.29 10.62 -11.00
N GLY A 164 9.70 9.87 -12.02
CA GLY A 164 11.01 9.25 -12.07
C GLY A 164 11.32 8.45 -10.80
N THR A 165 12.31 8.92 -10.04
CA THR A 165 12.80 8.28 -8.80
C THR A 165 12.61 9.17 -7.57
N ASP A 166 11.72 10.15 -7.61
CA ASP A 166 11.58 11.16 -6.56
C ASP A 166 11.16 10.59 -5.20
N LEU A 167 10.46 9.45 -5.21
CA LEU A 167 10.07 8.68 -4.03
C LEU A 167 11.05 7.56 -3.66
N THR A 168 12.29 7.61 -4.16
CA THR A 168 13.40 6.79 -3.62
C THR A 168 13.83 7.29 -2.25
N LEU A 169 14.48 6.42 -1.48
CA LEU A 169 14.96 6.73 -0.12
C LEU A 169 16.30 7.47 -0.14
N GLN A 170 16.47 8.42 0.78
CA GLN A 170 17.77 9.02 1.09
C GLN A 170 18.67 8.06 1.89
N SER A 171 19.99 8.25 1.84
CA SER A 171 21.02 7.39 2.49
C SER A 171 20.94 7.30 4.02
N GLY A 172 20.06 8.07 4.68
CA GLY A 172 19.80 8.01 6.13
C GLY A 172 18.38 7.53 6.48
N SER A 173 17.63 7.05 5.48
CA SER A 173 16.24 6.65 5.67
C SER A 173 16.12 5.51 6.69
N PRO A 174 15.19 5.60 7.66
CA PRO A 174 14.88 4.49 8.54
C PRO A 174 14.19 3.33 7.81
N ALA A 175 13.77 3.49 6.55
CA ALA A 175 13.25 2.42 5.71
C ALA A 175 14.35 1.60 5.01
N PHE A 176 15.58 2.12 4.99
CA PHE A 176 16.71 1.46 4.34
C PHE A 176 17.04 0.14 5.03
N GLY A 177 17.08 -0.94 4.26
CA GLY A 177 17.41 -2.29 4.73
C GLY A 177 16.51 -2.85 5.84
N LYS A 178 15.30 -2.35 6.00
CA LYS A 178 14.36 -2.80 7.05
C LYS A 178 13.37 -3.86 6.61
N GLY A 179 13.29 -4.13 5.32
CA GLY A 179 12.43 -5.15 4.76
C GLY A 179 12.88 -6.55 5.12
N ILE A 180 11.90 -7.42 5.34
CA ILE A 180 12.10 -8.86 5.47
C ILE A 180 12.06 -9.53 4.10
N ASP A 181 12.38 -10.82 4.00
CA ASP A 181 12.09 -11.63 2.82
C ASP A 181 10.66 -12.19 2.91
N PRO A 182 9.70 -11.70 2.11
CA PRO A 182 8.31 -12.17 2.13
C PRO A 182 8.17 -13.70 1.98
N SER A 183 9.09 -14.35 1.25
CA SER A 183 9.03 -15.79 0.99
C SER A 183 9.41 -16.67 2.19
N THR A 184 9.92 -16.06 3.26
CA THR A 184 10.32 -16.74 4.50
C THR A 184 9.26 -16.68 5.60
N LEU A 185 8.14 -15.98 5.36
CA LEU A 185 7.05 -15.91 6.32
C LEU A 185 6.44 -17.29 6.56
N SER A 186 6.25 -17.61 7.84
CA SER A 186 5.65 -18.88 8.24
C SER A 186 4.16 -18.92 7.89
N GLY A 187 3.67 -20.11 7.57
CA GLY A 187 2.25 -20.34 7.29
C GLY A 187 1.80 -19.98 5.87
N LEU A 188 2.68 -19.48 5.00
CA LEU A 188 2.37 -19.31 3.58
C LEU A 188 2.31 -20.67 2.86
N PRO A 189 1.30 -20.93 2.01
CA PRO A 189 1.27 -22.14 1.19
C PRO A 189 2.50 -22.23 0.27
N SER A 190 3.04 -23.44 0.07
CA SER A 190 4.26 -23.64 -0.74
C SER A 190 4.12 -23.12 -2.17
N ALA A 191 2.96 -23.29 -2.80
CA ALA A 191 2.68 -22.74 -4.13
C ALA A 191 2.76 -21.21 -4.15
N ILE A 192 2.19 -20.54 -3.15
CA ILE A 192 2.28 -19.07 -3.01
C ILE A 192 3.73 -18.64 -2.83
N VAL A 193 4.52 -19.36 -2.02
CA VAL A 193 5.94 -19.06 -1.82
C VAL A 193 6.73 -19.19 -3.13
N SER A 194 6.48 -20.26 -3.90
CA SER A 194 7.10 -20.47 -5.21
C SER A 194 6.78 -19.33 -6.19
N ASP A 195 5.53 -18.91 -6.26
CA ASP A 195 5.11 -17.84 -7.16
C ASP A 195 5.67 -16.47 -6.71
N LEU A 196 5.62 -16.19 -5.40
CA LEU A 196 6.08 -14.93 -4.83
C LEU A 196 7.57 -14.68 -5.13
N LYS A 197 8.41 -15.73 -5.08
CA LYS A 197 9.85 -15.66 -5.40
C LYS A 197 10.15 -15.18 -6.81
N ASN A 198 9.21 -15.30 -7.74
CA ASN A 198 9.40 -14.79 -9.11
C ASN A 198 9.32 -13.25 -9.19
N TYR A 199 8.76 -12.58 -8.19
CA TYR A 199 8.41 -11.16 -8.26
C TYR A 199 9.05 -10.29 -7.16
N ILE A 200 9.42 -10.85 -6.01
CA ILE A 200 9.90 -10.08 -4.84
C ILE A 200 11.37 -9.67 -4.87
N TYR A 201 12.18 -10.20 -5.79
CA TYR A 201 13.64 -9.98 -5.80
C TYR A 201 14.10 -8.87 -6.73
N ALA A 202 13.17 -8.07 -7.25
CA ALA A 202 13.46 -6.83 -7.95
C ALA A 202 12.52 -5.73 -7.44
N ASP A 203 12.94 -4.47 -7.54
CA ASP A 203 12.11 -3.31 -7.28
C ASP A 203 11.30 -2.89 -8.52
N ILE A 204 10.56 -1.79 -8.43
CA ILE A 204 9.74 -1.27 -9.55
C ILE A 204 10.56 -0.96 -10.83
N ASN A 205 11.85 -0.67 -10.71
CA ASN A 205 12.76 -0.36 -11.80
C ASN A 205 13.62 -1.56 -12.24
N GLY A 206 13.35 -2.76 -11.69
CA GLY A 206 14.12 -3.96 -11.97
C GLY A 206 15.43 -4.06 -11.18
N LYS A 207 15.67 -3.18 -10.21
CA LYS A 207 16.88 -3.24 -9.38
C LYS A 207 16.80 -4.43 -8.41
N PRO A 208 17.86 -5.25 -8.29
CA PRO A 208 17.83 -6.43 -7.43
C PRO A 208 17.60 -6.09 -5.96
N ARG A 209 16.75 -6.87 -5.30
CA ARG A 209 16.58 -6.87 -3.83
C ARG A 209 17.34 -8.05 -3.22
N PRO A 210 17.94 -7.89 -2.03
CA PRO A 210 18.63 -8.99 -1.35
C PRO A 210 17.66 -10.10 -0.97
N GLN A 211 18.11 -11.36 -1.15
CA GLN A 211 17.39 -12.54 -0.67
C GLN A 211 17.67 -12.76 0.82
N GLY A 212 16.68 -13.23 1.58
CA GLY A 212 16.83 -13.49 3.02
C GLY A 212 16.65 -12.27 3.93
N GLY A 213 16.34 -11.09 3.38
CA GLY A 213 16.02 -9.86 4.12
C GLY A 213 16.98 -8.71 3.84
N GLY A 214 16.76 -7.58 4.50
CA GLY A 214 17.56 -6.37 4.30
C GLY A 214 17.21 -5.61 3.03
N SER A 215 16.04 -5.85 2.45
CA SER A 215 15.51 -5.03 1.36
C SER A 215 15.04 -3.68 1.91
N ASP A 216 14.93 -2.68 1.05
CA ASP A 216 14.30 -1.41 1.44
C ASP A 216 12.79 -1.56 1.47
N LEU A 217 12.14 -0.87 2.41
CA LEU A 217 10.69 -0.78 2.44
C LEU A 217 10.16 0.06 1.28
N GLY A 218 8.96 -0.29 0.81
CA GLY A 218 8.34 0.35 -0.33
C GLY A 218 8.85 -0.19 -1.68
N ALA A 219 8.52 0.53 -2.74
CA ALA A 219 8.61 0.07 -4.13
C ALA A 219 9.99 0.21 -4.78
N TYR A 220 10.89 0.99 -4.18
CA TYR A 220 12.24 1.22 -4.70
C TYR A 220 13.28 0.54 -3.83
N GLN A 221 14.41 0.20 -4.45
CA GLN A 221 15.62 -0.25 -3.77
C GLN A 221 16.73 0.80 -3.96
N HIS A 222 17.32 1.30 -2.87
CA HIS A 222 18.48 2.19 -2.87
C HIS A 222 19.78 1.43 -3.13
#